data_AF-A0A0Q4IY75-F1
#
_entry.id   AF-A0A0Q4IY75-F1
#
_cell.length_a   1.000
_cell.length_b   1.000
_cell.length_c   1.000
_cell.angle_alpha   90.00
_cell.angle_beta   90.00
_cell.angle_gamma   90.00
#
_symmetry.space_group_name_H-M   'P 1'
#
loop_
_entity.id
_entity.type
_entity.pdbx_description
1 polymer ?
#
loop_
_entity_poly.entity_id
_entity_poly.type
_entity_poly.pdbx_seq_one_letter_code
_entity_poly.pdbx_strand_id
1 'polypeptide(L)' 'MDDTATQTRQREMATEHLLFKLMEYVEARHAGLLDFMEQSLDHLGDPATDSTKDDGAVREIALAMIVGARKQK' A
#
# COMPACT_ATOMS: atom_id res chain seq x y z
N MET A 1 19.18 4.04 -20.32
CA MET A 1 18.71 4.81 -19.13
C MET A 1 17.19 4.75 -18.95
N ASP A 2 16.40 4.45 -20.00
CA ASP A 2 14.92 4.31 -19.93
C ASP A 2 14.45 2.97 -19.31
N ASP A 3 15.33 1.97 -19.32
CA ASP A 3 15.03 0.60 -18.87
C ASP A 3 14.81 0.52 -17.33
N THR A 4 15.57 1.29 -16.54
CA THR A 4 15.41 1.28 -15.07
C THR A 4 14.10 1.90 -14.62
N ALA A 5 13.69 3.05 -15.18
CA ALA A 5 12.41 3.67 -14.84
C ALA A 5 11.23 2.79 -15.26
N THR A 6 11.32 2.18 -16.45
CA THR A 6 10.33 1.22 -16.94
C THR A 6 10.23 -0.01 -16.03
N GLN A 7 11.36 -0.59 -15.64
CA GLN A 7 11.38 -1.76 -14.76
C GLN A 7 10.90 -1.43 -13.34
N THR A 8 11.22 -0.25 -12.81
CA THR A 8 10.69 0.21 -11.51
C THR A 8 9.17 0.25 -11.54
N ARG A 9 8.57 0.91 -12.55
CA ARG A 9 7.12 0.96 -12.72
C ARG A 9 6.50 -0.44 -12.89
N GLN A 10 7.12 -1.33 -13.66
CA GLN A 10 6.63 -2.70 -13.83
C GLN A 10 6.65 -3.48 -12.51
N ARG A 11 7.72 -3.34 -11.72
CA ARG A 11 7.83 -3.97 -10.40
C ARG A 11 6.80 -3.41 -9.43
N GLU A 12 6.61 -2.10 -9.41
CA GLU A 12 5.58 -1.44 -8.61
C GLU A 12 4.19 -2.00 -8.93
N MET A 13 3.80 -2.01 -10.21
CA MET A 13 2.51 -2.57 -10.65
C MET A 13 2.36 -4.06 -10.28
N ALA A 14 3.43 -4.86 -10.42
CA ALA A 14 3.40 -6.27 -10.08
C ALA A 14 3.25 -6.50 -8.57
N THR A 15 3.99 -5.75 -7.75
CA THR A 15 3.92 -5.82 -6.29
C THR A 15 2.55 -5.38 -5.79
N GLU A 16 2.02 -4.26 -6.29
CA GLU A 16 0.68 -3.79 -5.93
C GLU A 16 -0.38 -4.83 -6.29
N HIS A 17 -0.37 -5.37 -7.50
CA HIS A 17 -1.34 -6.38 -7.94
C HIS A 17 -1.35 -7.61 -7.02
N LEU A 18 -0.17 -8.15 -6.72
CA LEU A 18 -0.05 -9.32 -5.84
C LEU A 18 -0.48 -9.01 -4.41
N LEU A 19 -0.14 -7.82 -3.89
CA LEU A 19 -0.56 -7.39 -2.57
C LEU A 19 -2.09 -7.22 -2.49
N PHE A 20 -2.72 -6.60 -3.50
CA PHE A 20 -4.18 -6.50 -3.56
C PHE A 20 -4.85 -7.87 -3.56
N LYS A 21 -4.37 -8.81 -4.38
CA LYS A 21 -4.91 -10.17 -4.42
C LYS A 21 -4.69 -10.94 -3.13
N LEU A 22 -3.58 -10.71 -2.43
CA LEU A 22 -3.36 -11.28 -1.11
C LEU A 22 -4.33 -10.71 -0.08
N MET A 23 -4.49 -9.38 -0.03
CA MET A 23 -5.44 -8.72 0.89
C MET A 23 -6.87 -9.22 0.65
N GLU A 24 -7.31 -9.30 -0.61
CA GLU A 24 -8.61 -9.84 -1.01
C GLU A 24 -8.78 -11.30 -0.58
N TYR A 25 -7.79 -12.14 -0.87
CA TYR A 25 -7.81 -13.57 -0.53
C TYR A 25 -7.95 -13.82 0.98
N VAL A 26 -7.21 -13.04 1.78
CA VAL A 26 -7.23 -13.14 3.24
C VAL A 26 -8.52 -12.56 3.80
N GLU A 27 -8.93 -11.35 3.40
CA GLU A 27 -10.18 -10.72 3.88
C GLU A 27 -11.40 -11.63 3.61
N ALA A 28 -11.46 -12.28 2.44
CA ALA A 28 -12.53 -13.20 2.09
C ALA A 28 -12.59 -14.46 2.97
N ARG A 29 -11.49 -14.84 3.62
CA ARG A 29 -11.38 -16.04 4.49
C ARG A 29 -11.35 -15.71 5.97
N HIS A 30 -10.80 -14.56 6.31
CA HIS A 30 -10.57 -14.04 7.64
C HIS A 30 -10.90 -12.54 7.61
N ALA A 31 -12.20 -12.24 7.73
CA ALA A 31 -12.70 -10.87 7.72
C ALA A 31 -12.05 -10.04 8.84
N GLY A 32 -11.80 -8.75 8.54
CA GLY A 32 -11.21 -7.79 9.47
C GLY A 32 -9.72 -7.48 9.24
N LEU A 33 -9.08 -8.08 8.23
CA LEU A 33 -7.72 -7.70 7.83
C LEU A 33 -7.66 -6.22 7.44
N LEU A 34 -8.60 -5.76 6.61
CA LEU A 34 -8.57 -4.37 6.12
C LEU A 34 -8.77 -3.36 7.25
N ASP A 35 -9.63 -3.67 8.23
CA ASP A 35 -9.84 -2.82 9.41
C ASP A 35 -8.60 -2.82 10.32
N PHE A 36 -7.95 -3.98 10.49
CA PHE A 36 -6.68 -4.10 11.22
C PHE A 36 -5.58 -3.27 10.55
N MET A 37 -5.45 -3.33 9.23
CA MET A 37 -4.47 -2.53 8.48
C MET A 37 -4.76 -1.03 8.60
N GLU A 38 -6.03 -0.61 8.56
CA GLU A 38 -6.42 0.79 8.71
C GLU A 38 -6.07 1.34 10.10
N GLN A 39 -6.28 0.55 11.16
CA GLN A 39 -5.85 0.92 12.52
C GLN A 39 -4.33 1.01 12.67
N SER A 40 -3.57 0.26 11.86
CA SER A 40 -2.11 0.29 11.93
C SER A 40 -1.48 1.57 11.37
N LEU A 41 -2.24 2.39 10.63
CA LEU A 41 -1.74 3.61 9.97
C LEU A 41 -1.25 4.67 10.96
N ASP A 42 -1.79 4.70 12.18
CA ASP A 42 -1.33 5.62 13.24
C ASP A 42 0.13 5.37 13.65
N HIS A 43 0.65 4.16 13.37
CA HIS A 43 2.03 3.77 13.64
C HIS A 43 2.94 3.87 12.41
N LEU A 44 2.40 4.26 11.26
CA LEU A 44 3.14 4.41 10.01
C LEU A 44 3.73 5.83 9.90
N GLY A 45 4.96 5.91 9.40
CA GLY A 45 5.65 7.18 9.14
C GLY A 45 6.77 7.02 8.12
N ASP A 46 7.27 8.14 7.62
CA ASP A 46 8.38 8.24 6.69
C ASP A 46 9.71 8.19 7.46
N PRO A 47 10.59 7.20 7.23
CA PRO A 47 11.87 7.11 7.91
C PRO A 47 12.90 8.17 7.47
N ALA A 48 12.61 8.99 6.45
CA ALA A 48 13.50 10.07 6.02
C ALA A 48 13.86 11.01 7.20
N THR A 49 15.12 11.44 7.24
CA THR A 49 15.66 12.32 8.29
C THR A 49 16.02 13.71 7.77
N ASP A 50 15.73 13.99 6.51
CA ASP A 50 15.98 15.27 5.85
C ASP A 50 14.66 16.04 5.62
N SER A 51 14.74 17.13 4.86
CA SER A 51 13.60 18.00 4.56
C SER A 51 12.50 17.34 3.72
N THR A 52 12.69 16.10 3.25
CA THR A 52 11.69 15.37 2.46
C THR A 52 10.77 14.49 3.31
N LYS A 53 11.03 14.36 4.61
CA LYS A 53 10.19 13.57 5.53
C LYS A 53 8.73 14.01 5.48
N ASP A 54 7.85 13.07 5.13
CA ASP A 54 6.39 13.29 5.12
C ASP A 54 5.61 12.05 5.59
N ASP A 55 5.36 11.96 6.90
CA ASP A 55 4.56 10.88 7.50
C ASP A 55 3.11 10.88 6.97
N GLY A 56 2.58 12.06 6.61
CA GLY A 56 1.21 12.23 6.13
C GLY A 56 1.03 11.62 4.74
N ALA A 57 1.94 11.96 3.81
CA ALA A 57 1.92 11.40 2.46
C ALA A 57 2.01 9.86 2.47
N VAL A 58 2.86 9.28 3.32
CA VAL A 58 2.96 7.81 3.45
C VAL A 58 1.64 7.20 3.95
N ARG A 59 0.98 7.81 4.94
CA ARG A 59 -0.32 7.36 5.44
C ARG A 59 -1.43 7.50 4.41
N GLU A 60 -1.45 8.58 3.65
CA GLU A 60 -2.44 8.81 2.59
C GLU A 60 -2.33 7.76 1.48
N ILE A 61 -1.10 7.44 1.04
CA ILE A 61 -0.86 6.37 0.06
C ILE A 61 -1.38 5.04 0.60
N ALA A 62 -1.02 4.67 1.83
CA ALA A 62 -1.46 3.42 2.44
C ALA A 62 -2.99 3.36 2.60
N LEU A 63 -3.63 4.45 3.02
CA LEU A 63 -5.09 4.54 3.11
C LEU A 63 -5.76 4.37 1.74
N ALA A 64 -5.21 4.98 0.69
CA ALA A 64 -5.71 4.83 -0.67
C ALA A 64 -5.66 3.37 -1.16
N MET A 65 -4.59 2.63 -0.80
CA MET A 65 -4.48 1.20 -1.08
C MET A 65 -5.57 0.41 -0.35
N ILE A 66 -5.80 0.65 0.95
CA ILE A 66 -6.85 -0.04 1.71
C ILE A 66 -8.23 0.24 1.11
N VAL A 67 -8.54 1.50 0.81
CA VAL A 67 -9.80 1.89 0.15
C VAL A 67 -9.96 1.22 -1.22
N GLY A 68 -8.86 1.11 -1.98
CA GLY A 68 -8.83 0.39 -3.25
C GLY A 68 -9.17 -1.09 -3.09
N ALA A 69 -8.62 -1.75 -2.06
CA ALA A 69 -8.85 -3.16 -1.78
C ALA A 69 -10.32 -3.42 -1.40
N ARG A 70 -10.95 -2.52 -0.64
CA ARG A 70 -12.38 -2.62 -0.29
C ARG A 70 -13.33 -2.50 -1.50
N LYS A 71 -12.89 -1.81 -2.56
CA LYS A 71 -13.71 -1.57 -3.77
C LYS A 71 -13.60 -2.68 -4.81
N GLN A 72 -12.56 -3.51 -4.76
CA GLN A 72 -12.42 -4.66 -5.66
C GLN A 72 -13.43 -5.73 -5.24
N LYS A 73 -14.33 -6.07 -6.17
CA LYS A 73 -15.33 -7.14 -6.07
C LYS A 73 -15.08 -8.17 -7.16
#